data_AF-A0A951HV54-F1
#
_entry.id   AF-A0A951HV54-F1
#
_cell.length_a   1.000
_cell.length_b   1.000
_cell.length_c   1.000
_cell.angle_alpha   90.00
_cell.angle_beta   90.00
_cell.angle_gamma   90.00
#
_symmetry.space_group_name_H-M   'P 1'
#
loop_
_entity.id
_entity.type
_entity.pdbx_description
1 polymer ?
#
loop_
_entity_poly.entity_id
_entity_poly.type
_entity_poly.pdbx_seq_one_letter_code
_entity_poly.pdbx_strand_id
1 'polypeptide(L)' 'MKGIDTIKDVVGALTELGLMLLALAIVLALLVGSNLPFFGNVTANIVTWVKDMGSNGLVGLITLGIVLWLFSNRKMA' A
#
# COMPACT_ATOMS: atom_id res chain seq x y z
N MET A 1 -7.37 25.48 -14.02
CA MET A 1 -6.33 24.44 -13.86
C MET A 1 -5.84 24.26 -12.41
N LYS A 2 -5.86 25.30 -11.55
CA LYS A 2 -5.47 25.20 -10.11
C LYS A 2 -6.11 24.07 -9.30
N GLY A 3 -7.40 23.77 -9.51
CA GLY A 3 -8.12 22.77 -8.70
C GLY A 3 -7.62 21.33 -8.88
N ILE A 4 -7.18 20.96 -10.09
CA ILE A 4 -6.63 19.62 -10.35
C ILE A 4 -5.29 19.45 -9.64
N ASP A 5 -4.47 20.50 -9.62
CA ASP A 5 -3.17 20.49 -8.97
C ASP A 5 -3.32 20.36 -7.44
N THR A 6 -4.24 21.12 -6.83
CA THR A 6 -4.55 20.97 -5.39
C THR A 6 -5.03 19.56 -5.03
N ILE A 7 -5.87 18.93 -5.86
CA ILE A 7 -6.33 17.55 -5.61
C ILE A 7 -5.15 16.58 -5.69
N LYS A 8 -4.26 16.73 -6.68
CA LYS A 8 -3.07 15.89 -6.80
C LYS A 8 -2.17 16.02 -5.57
N ASP A 9 -1.98 17.24 -5.06
CA ASP A 9 -1.16 17.50 -3.87
C ASP A 9 -1.76 16.84 -2.63
N VAL A 10 -3.08 16.99 -2.41
CA VAL A 10 -3.79 16.37 -1.28
C VAL A 10 -3.72 14.85 -1.36
N VAL A 11 -3.97 14.25 -2.53
CA VAL A 11 -3.88 12.80 -2.71
C VAL A 11 -2.44 12.31 -2.49
N GLY A 12 -1.45 13.06 -2.99
CA GLY A 12 -0.04 12.79 -2.76
C GLY A 12 0.30 12.73 -1.27
N ALA A 13 -0.01 13.79 -0.54
CA ALA A 13 0.26 13.93 0.90
C ALA A 13 -0.46 12.85 1.73
N LEU A 14 -1.74 12.59 1.44
CA LEU A 14 -2.49 11.53 2.15
C LEU A 14 -1.93 10.13 1.85
N THR A 15 -1.48 9.89 0.62
CA THR A 15 -0.86 8.61 0.27
C THR A 15 0.47 8.42 0.99
N GLU A 16 1.30 9.46 1.05
CA GLU A 16 2.58 9.41 1.78
C GLU A 16 2.36 9.16 3.27
N LEU A 17 1.41 9.88 3.88
CA LEU A 17 1.01 9.64 5.27
C LEU A 17 0.50 8.20 5.47
N GLY A 18 -0.35 7.71 4.57
CA GLY A 18 -0.85 6.33 4.60
C GLY A 18 0.26 5.29 4.49
N LEU A 19 1.27 5.50 3.63
CA LEU A 19 2.42 4.61 3.49
C LEU A 19 3.28 4.59 4.76
N MET A 20 3.54 5.75 5.37
CA MET A 20 4.27 5.83 6.65
C MET A 20 3.51 5.09 7.77
N LEU A 21 2.19 5.27 7.84
CA LEU A 21 1.35 4.57 8.81
C LEU A 21 1.29 3.07 8.53
N LEU A 22 1.28 2.64 7.26
CA LEU A 22 1.34 1.22 6.89
C LEU A 22 2.66 0.58 7.34
N ALA A 23 3.79 1.27 7.14
CA ALA A 23 5.09 0.80 7.59
C ALA A 23 5.14 0.65 9.12
N LEU A 24 4.64 1.64 9.85
CA LEU A 24 4.52 1.58 11.31
C LEU A 24 3.62 0.41 11.76
N ALA A 25 2.47 0.23 11.11
CA ALA A 25 1.54 -0.86 11.39
C ALA A 25 2.21 -2.23 11.27
N ILE A 26 3.01 -2.45 10.22
CA ILE A 26 3.73 -3.71 10.00
C ILE A 26 4.73 -3.95 11.13
N VAL A 27 5.54 -2.95 11.48
CA VAL A 27 6.54 -3.08 12.55
C VAL A 27 5.85 -3.41 13.88
N LEU A 28 4.83 -2.65 14.26
CA LEU A 28 4.11 -2.88 15.51
C LEU A 28 3.41 -4.25 15.53
N ALA A 29 2.78 -4.67 14.43
CA ALA A 29 2.08 -5.94 14.37
C ALA A 29 3.03 -7.13 14.57
N LEU A 30 4.28 -7.01 14.10
CA LEU A 30 5.30 -8.03 14.31
C LEU A 30 5.88 -8.02 15.74
N LEU A 31 5.96 -6.86 16.39
CA LEU A 31 6.50 -6.74 17.75
C LEU A 31 5.48 -7.08 18.85
N VAL A 32 4.25 -6.60 18.71
CA VAL A 32 3.19 -6.68 19.72
C VAL A 32 2.24 -7.86 19.46
N GLY A 33 2.18 -8.35 18.21
CA GLY A 33 1.24 -9.38 17.80
C GLY A 33 -0.13 -8.83 17.40
N SER A 34 -1.13 -9.71 17.33
CA SER A 34 -2.43 -9.50 16.67
C SER A 34 -3.41 -8.55 17.37
N ASN A 35 -3.09 -8.01 18.55
CA ASN A 35 -3.99 -7.16 19.34
C ASN A 35 -3.62 -5.66 19.28
N LEU A 36 -3.48 -5.10 18.07
CA LEU A 36 -3.30 -3.65 17.90
C LEU A 36 -4.64 -2.94 17.64
N PRO A 37 -5.14 -2.12 18.59
CA PRO A 37 -6.49 -1.55 18.52
C PRO A 37 -6.73 -0.55 17.37
N PHE A 38 -5.68 -0.03 16.72
CA PHE A 38 -5.79 0.99 15.66
C PHE A 38 -5.31 0.54 14.28
N PHE A 39 -4.57 -0.57 14.18
CA PHE A 39 -3.90 -1.00 12.94
C PHE A 39 -4.56 -2.21 12.28
N GLY A 40 -5.52 -2.87 12.92
CA GLY A 40 -6.23 -4.02 12.36
C GLY A 40 -5.30 -5.12 11.82
N ASN A 41 -5.78 -5.87 10.84
CA ASN A 41 -5.07 -7.03 10.28
C ASN A 41 -4.17 -6.68 9.08
N VAL A 42 -3.35 -5.63 9.18
CA VAL A 42 -2.51 -5.14 8.07
C VAL A 42 -1.59 -6.22 7.50
N THR A 43 -0.86 -6.95 8.35
CA THR A 43 0.07 -8.00 7.90
C THR A 43 -0.67 -9.15 7.21
N ALA A 44 -1.82 -9.58 7.75
CA ALA A 44 -2.62 -10.62 7.15
C ALA A 44 -3.22 -10.19 5.79
N ASN A 45 -3.65 -8.94 5.66
CA ASN A 45 -4.16 -8.40 4.39
C ASN A 45 -3.08 -8.42 3.30
N ILE A 46 -1.84 -8.04 3.63
CA ILE A 46 -0.71 -8.11 2.70
C ILE A 46 -0.43 -9.54 2.28
N VAL A 47 -0.38 -10.47 3.24
CA VAL A 47 -0.13 -11.90 2.95
C VAL A 47 -1.23 -12.48 2.06
N THR A 48 -2.49 -12.18 2.34
CA THR A 48 -3.62 -12.60 1.49
C THR A 48 -3.46 -12.06 0.07
N TRP A 49 -3.15 -10.78 -0.08
CA TRP A 49 -3.01 -10.17 -1.40
C TRP A 49 -1.86 -10.81 -2.21
N VAL A 50 -0.72 -11.09 -1.57
CA VAL A 50 0.40 -11.81 -2.20
C VAL A 50 0.01 -13.24 -2.57
N LYS A 51 -0.73 -13.93 -1.69
CA LYS A 51 -1.23 -15.28 -1.95
C LYS A 51 -2.17 -15.30 -3.15
N ASP A 52 -3.07 -14.32 -3.25
CA ASP A 52 -4.01 -14.20 -4.36
C ASP A 52 -3.27 -13.97 -5.69
N MET A 53 -2.19 -13.18 -5.68
CA MET A 53 -1.34 -13.06 -6.87
C MET A 53 -0.72 -14.40 -7.27
N GLY A 54 -0.23 -15.18 -6.31
CA GLY A 54 0.30 -16.52 -6.57
C GLY A 54 -0.75 -17.49 -7.10
N SER A 55 -1.96 -17.49 -6.53
CA SER A 55 -3.04 -18.41 -6.94
C SER A 55 -3.62 -18.08 -8.30
N ASN A 56 -3.54 -16.81 -8.74
CA ASN A 56 -3.98 -16.38 -10.07
C ASN A 56 -2.93 -16.59 -11.18
N GLY A 57 -1.74 -17.13 -10.85
CA GLY A 57 -0.69 -17.47 -11.83
C GLY A 57 -0.24 -16.27 -12.67
N LEU A 58 -0.33 -16.40 -14.00
CA LEU A 58 0.10 -15.35 -14.93
C LEU A 58 -0.66 -14.03 -14.71
N VAL A 59 -1.95 -14.09 -14.42
CA VAL A 59 -2.76 -12.88 -14.19
C VAL A 59 -2.26 -12.13 -12.97
N GLY A 60 -1.94 -12.85 -11.88
CA GLY A 60 -1.40 -12.24 -10.67
C GLY A 60 -0.04 -11.57 -10.89
N LEU A 61 0.84 -12.18 -11.69
CA LEU A 61 2.12 -11.57 -12.06
C LEU A 61 1.96 -10.31 -12.92
N ILE A 62 1.01 -10.31 -13.86
CA ILE A 62 0.69 -9.12 -14.66
C ILE A 62 0.16 -8.00 -13.74
N THR A 63 -0.74 -8.32 -12.81
CA THR A 63 -1.25 -7.36 -11.82
C THR A 63 -0.11 -6.77 -10.99
N LEU A 64 0.82 -7.60 -10.51
CA LEU A 64 2.00 -7.12 -9.76
C LEU A 64 2.86 -6.18 -10.61
N GLY A 65 3.11 -6.54 -11.87
CA GLY A 65 3.87 -5.72 -12.81
C GLY A 65 3.25 -4.34 -13.03
N ILE A 66 1.93 -4.26 -13.20
CA ILE A 66 1.19 -3.00 -13.34
C ILE A 66 1.32 -2.14 -12.08
N VAL A 67 1.19 -2.75 -10.89
CA VAL A 67 1.30 -2.05 -9.61
C VAL A 67 2.71 -1.49 -9.42
N LEU A 68 3.75 -2.30 -9.65
CA LEU A 68 5.14 -1.83 -9.59
C LEU A 68 5.40 -0.69 -10.57
N TRP A 69 4.92 -0.82 -11.81
CA TRP A 69 5.05 0.23 -12.83
C TRP A 69 4.39 1.55 -12.41
N LEU A 70 3.18 1.50 -11.83
CA LEU A 70 2.47 2.67 -11.30
C LEU A 70 3.26 3.39 -10.21
N PHE A 71 3.87 2.64 -9.28
CA PHE A 71 4.70 3.22 -8.23
C PHE A 71 6.04 3.75 -8.74
N SER A 72 6.69 3.07 -9.68
CA SER A 72 7.95 3.53 -10.28
C SER A 72 7.79 4.78 -11.14
N ASN A 73 6.62 5.00 -11.73
CA ASN A 73 6.34 6.20 -12.52
C ASN A 73 5.80 7.38 -11.69
N ARG A 74 5.57 7.22 -10.38
CA ARG A 74 5.41 8.38 -9.49
C ARG A 74 6.79 8.99 -9.28
N LYS A 75 7.05 10.13 -9.93
CA LYS A 75 8.00 11.10 -9.39
C LYS A 75 7.43 11.53 -8.04
N MET A 76 7.85 10.89 -6.94
CA MET A 76 7.69 11.51 -5.63
C MET A 76 8.55 12.76 -5.67
N ALA A 77 7.88 13.91 -5.63
CA ALA A 77 8.51 15.22 -5.70
C ALA A 77 9.23 15.54 -4.39
#